data_AF-A0A1C5A9X0-F1
#
_entry.id   AF-A0A1C5A9X0-F1
#
_cell.length_a   1.000
_cell.length_b   1.000
_cell.length_c   1.000
_cell.angle_alpha   90.00
_cell.angle_beta   90.00
_cell.angle_gamma   90.00
#
_symmetry.space_group_name_H-M   'P 1'
#
loop_
_entity.id
_entity.type
_entity.pdbx_description
1 polymer ?
#
loop_
_entity_poly.entity_id
_entity_poly.type
_entity_poly.pdbx_seq_one_letter_code
_entity_poly.pdbx_strand_id
1 'polypeptide(L)' 'MTDLHTLWNTLPAADRTLFVEHADSPDLPAHVAQRAQAVRMPIVIGVTQDKSGASVTWPGVVREFLQRQAAEREA' A
#
# COMPACT_ATOMS: atom_id res chain seq x y z
N MET A 1 11.08 -0.57 -14.81
CA MET A 1 10.13 -0.40 -13.70
C MET A 1 10.45 -1.48 -12.68
N THR A 2 10.58 -1.16 -11.39
CA THR A 2 10.91 -2.15 -10.35
C THR A 2 9.73 -3.12 -10.20
N ASP A 3 10.02 -4.41 -10.26
CA ASP A 3 9.05 -5.48 -10.06
C ASP A 3 8.51 -5.47 -8.61
N LEU A 4 7.20 -5.61 -8.46
CA LEU A 4 6.51 -5.44 -7.17
C LEU A 4 6.87 -6.57 -6.19
N HIS A 5 7.05 -7.80 -6.71
CA HIS A 5 7.51 -8.94 -5.92
C HIS A 5 8.94 -8.74 -5.40
N THR A 6 9.83 -8.24 -6.25
CA THR A 6 11.21 -7.92 -5.89
C THR A 6 11.24 -6.86 -4.80
N LEU A 7 10.47 -5.77 -4.97
CA LEU A 7 10.34 -4.74 -3.94
C LEU A 7 9.85 -5.36 -2.62
N TRP A 8 8.75 -6.11 -2.65
CA TRP A 8 8.16 -6.76 -1.48
C TRP A 8 9.16 -7.61 -0.70
N ASN A 9 9.95 -8.45 -1.38
CA ASN A 9 10.93 -9.31 -0.75
C ASN A 9 12.08 -8.55 -0.08
N THR A 10 12.35 -7.31 -0.50
CA THR A 10 13.34 -6.43 0.14
C THR A 10 12.79 -5.66 1.34
N LEU A 11 11.47 -5.63 1.52
CA LEU A 11 10.85 -4.88 2.60
C LEU A 11 11.04 -5.55 3.96
N PRO A 12 11.29 -4.78 5.03
CA PRO A 12 11.22 -5.26 6.40
C PRO A 12 9.87 -5.94 6.68
N ALA A 13 9.88 -6.98 7.52
CA ALA A 13 8.67 -7.72 7.87
C ALA A 13 7.57 -6.82 8.50
N ALA A 14 7.97 -5.77 9.23
CA ALA A 14 7.08 -4.78 9.80
C ALA A 14 6.33 -3.98 8.73
N ASP A 15 7.03 -3.52 7.68
CA ASP A 15 6.41 -2.76 6.59
C ASP A 15 5.48 -3.65 5.76
N ARG A 16 5.87 -4.90 5.51
CA ARG A 16 5.02 -5.89 4.84
C ARG A 16 3.71 -6.12 5.59
N THR A 17 3.81 -6.32 6.91
CA THR A 17 2.62 -6.52 7.76
C THR A 17 1.73 -5.28 7.73
N LEU A 18 2.30 -4.10 7.92
CA LEU A 18 1.56 -2.82 7.88
C LEU A 18 0.80 -2.63 6.55
N PHE A 19 1.42 -2.94 5.41
CA PHE A 19 0.77 -2.74 4.11
C PHE A 19 -0.36 -3.74 3.86
N VAL A 20 -0.19 -4.98 4.30
CA VAL A 20 -1.23 -6.02 4.19
C VAL A 20 -2.43 -5.69 5.08
N GLU A 21 -2.22 -5.24 6.32
CA GLU A 21 -3.30 -4.83 7.23
C GLU A 21 -4.16 -3.69 6.67
N HIS A 22 -3.57 -2.86 5.79
CA HIS A 22 -4.23 -1.73 5.15
C HIS A 22 -4.47 -1.94 3.64
N ALA A 23 -4.45 -3.18 3.15
CA ALA A 23 -4.65 -3.48 1.73
C ALA A 23 -6.03 -3.02 1.21
N ASP A 24 -7.08 -3.21 2.01
CA ASP A 24 -8.47 -2.86 1.68
C ASP A 24 -8.90 -1.48 2.14
N SER A 25 -7.98 -0.70 2.73
CA SER A 25 -8.32 0.65 3.18
C SER A 25 -8.71 1.51 1.95
N PRO A 26 -9.90 2.15 1.97
CA PRO A 26 -10.33 3.01 0.87
C PRO A 26 -9.41 4.21 0.73
N ASP A 27 -8.95 4.75 1.86
CA ASP A 27 -7.93 5.78 2.00
C ASP A 27 -6.83 5.28 2.94
N LEU A 28 -5.58 5.46 2.56
CA LEU A 28 -4.42 5.09 3.36
C LEU A 28 -4.24 6.08 4.52
N PRO A 29 -4.10 5.58 5.75
CA PRO A 29 -3.70 6.42 6.86
C PRO A 29 -2.36 7.13 6.56
N ALA A 30 -2.20 8.35 7.05
CA ALA A 30 -1.00 9.17 6.77
C ALA A 30 0.32 8.43 7.08
N HIS A 31 0.38 7.65 8.16
CA HIS A 31 1.57 6.88 8.51
C HIS A 31 1.85 5.75 7.52
N VAL A 32 0.82 5.06 7.01
CA VAL A 32 0.95 4.03 5.96
C VAL A 32 1.44 4.66 4.66
N ALA A 33 0.84 5.78 4.26
CA ALA A 33 1.24 6.52 3.06
C ALA A 33 2.70 7.01 3.14
N GLN A 34 3.13 7.54 4.30
CA GLN A 34 4.51 7.95 4.52
C GLN A 34 5.49 6.77 4.44
N ARG A 35 5.14 5.62 5.04
CA ARG A 35 5.97 4.40 4.95
C ARG A 35 6.04 3.90 3.51
N ALA A 36 4.92 3.88 2.79
CA ALA A 36 4.85 3.51 1.39
C ALA A 36 5.78 4.39 0.54
N GLN A 37 5.76 5.72 0.74
CA GLN A 37 6.67 6.64 0.06
C GLN A 37 8.14 6.37 0.40
N ALA A 38 8.46 6.17 1.69
CA ALA A 38 9.82 5.93 2.16
C ALA A 38 10.45 4.68 1.53
N VAL A 39 9.65 3.62 1.33
CA VAL A 39 10.09 2.37 0.70
C VAL A 39 9.80 2.32 -0.80
N ARG A 40 9.34 3.43 -1.40
CA ARG A 40 9.00 3.54 -2.82
C ARG A 40 7.92 2.55 -3.28
N MET A 41 7.04 2.14 -2.37
CA MET A 41 5.83 1.41 -2.69
C MET A 41 4.89 2.32 -3.50
N PRO A 42 4.35 1.88 -4.65
CA PRO A 42 3.49 2.72 -5.47
C PRO A 42 2.19 3.09 -4.75
N ILE A 43 1.84 4.37 -4.78
CA ILE A 43 0.61 4.95 -4.23
C ILE A 43 -0.03 5.89 -5.27
N VAL A 44 -1.35 6.08 -5.19
CA VAL A 44 -2.09 7.07 -5.97
C VAL A 44 -2.51 8.21 -5.04
N ILE A 45 -2.36 9.45 -5.47
CA ILE A 45 -2.86 10.62 -4.75
C ILE A 45 -4.06 11.18 -5.52
N GLY A 46 -5.25 11.03 -4.96
CA GLY A 46 -6.49 11.62 -5.44
C GLY A 46 -6.76 12.97 -4.78
N VAL A 47 -7.38 13.89 -5.51
CA VAL A 47 -7.93 15.12 -4.93
C VAL A 47 -9.43 14.93 -4.82
N THR A 48 -9.95 14.75 -3.61
CA THR A 48 -11.39 14.72 -3.37
C THR A 48 -11.94 16.14 -3.42
N GLN A 49 -12.97 16.37 -4.24
CA GLN A 49 -13.59 17.69 -4.41
C GLN A 49 -14.42 18.14 -3.20
N ASP A 50 -14.71 17.24 -2.24
CA ASP A 50 -15.67 17.48 -1.15
C ASP A 50 -15.03 17.80 0.21
N LYS A 51 -13.74 17.50 0.39
CA LYS A 51 -12.99 17.77 1.62
C LYS A 51 -11.60 18.24 1.24
N SER A 52 -11.14 19.32 1.88
CA SER A 52 -9.86 19.99 1.64
C SER A 52 -8.60 19.15 1.97
N GLY A 53 -8.51 17.91 1.47
CA GLY A 53 -7.40 17.00 1.71
C GLY A 53 -7.22 16.04 0.54
N ALA A 54 -5.97 15.75 0.20
CA ALA A 54 -5.66 14.71 -0.77
C ALA A 54 -5.92 13.33 -0.17
N SER A 55 -6.63 12.46 -0.88
CA SER A 55 -6.73 11.04 -0.56
C SER A 55 -5.52 10.31 -1.12
N VAL A 56 -4.95 9.39 -0.35
CA VAL A 56 -3.85 8.53 -0.82
C VAL A 56 -4.37 7.10 -0.83
N THR A 57 -4.26 6.40 -1.93
CA THR A 57 -4.82 5.05 -2.10
C THR A 57 -3.79 4.10 -2.71
N TRP A 58 -3.99 2.79 -2.53
CA TRP A 58 -3.24 1.80 -3.28
C TRP A 58 -3.71 1.76 -4.74
N PRO A 59 -2.80 1.77 -5.74
CA PRO A 59 -3.15 1.43 -7.11
C PRO A 59 -3.74 0.01 -7.17
N GLY A 60 -4.64 -0.25 -8.11
CA GLY A 60 -5.32 -1.56 -8.24
C GLY A 60 -4.35 -2.74 -8.22
N VAL A 61 -3.26 -2.65 -8.99
CA VAL A 61 -2.22 -3.71 -9.04
C VAL A 61 -1.50 -3.93 -7.70
N VAL A 62 -1.31 -2.88 -6.88
CA VAL A 62 -0.70 -2.99 -5.55
C VAL A 62 -1.69 -3.55 -4.56
N ARG A 63 -2.96 -3.11 -4.63
CA ARG A 63 -4.05 -3.64 -3.80
C ARG A 63 -4.21 -5.15 -4.01
N GLU A 64 -4.35 -5.59 -5.26
CA GLU A 64 -4.48 -7.01 -5.61
C GLU A 64 -3.28 -7.84 -5.13
N PHE A 65 -2.07 -7.28 -5.26
CA PHE A 65 -0.86 -7.92 -4.75
C PHE A 65 -0.89 -8.07 -3.23
N LEU A 66 -1.19 -7.00 -2.50
CA LEU A 66 -1.24 -7.02 -1.04
C LEU A 66 -2.33 -7.96 -0.52
N GLN A 67 -3.49 -8.03 -1.18
CA GLN A 67 -4.56 -8.98 -0.86
C GLN A 67 -4.12 -10.43 -1.04
N ARG A 68 -3.38 -10.76 -2.11
CA ARG A 68 -2.80 -12.09 -2.30
C ARG A 68 -1.80 -12.44 -1.20
N GLN A 69 -0.93 -11.49 -0.83
CA GLN A 69 0.02 -11.67 0.27
C GLN A 69 -0.68 -11.84 1.64
N ALA A 70 -1.85 -11.24 1.83
CA ALA A 70 -2.69 -11.44 3.00
C ALA A 70 -3.23 -12.88 3.05
N ALA A 71 -3.84 -13.34 1.96
CA ALA A 71 -4.40 -14.68 1.84
C ALA A 71 -3.34 -15.79 1.99
N GLU A 72 -2.13 -15.58 1.45
CA GLU A 72 -1.00 -16.50 1.58
C GLU A 72 -0.45 -16.62 3.02
N ARG A 73 -0.73 -15.66 3.92
CA ARG A 73 -0.35 -15.76 5.34
C ARG A 73 -1.35 -16.54 6.19
N GLU A 74 -2.61 -16.58 5.78
CA GLU A 74 -3.69 -17.25 6.51
C GLU A 74 -3.86 -18.72 6.11
N ALA A 75 -3.30 -19.13 4.97
CA ALA A 75 -3.27 -20.50 4.45
C ALA A 75 -2.06 -21.31 4.97
#